data_AF-A0A7Y4XA81-F1
#
_entry.id   AF-A0A7Y4XA81-F1
#
_cell.length_a   1.000
_cell.length_b   1.000
_cell.length_c   1.000
_cell.angle_alpha   90.00
_cell.angle_beta   90.00
_cell.angle_gamma   90.00
#
_symmetry.space_group_name_H-M   'P 1'
#
loop_
_entity.id
_entity.type
_entity.pdbx_description
1 polymer ?
#
loop_
_entity_poly.entity_id
_entity_poly.type
_entity_poly.pdbx_seq_one_letter_code
_entity_poly.pdbx_strand_id
1 'polypeptide(L)'
;MKVRSLLLSAAFIFGLAPLALAQDKKDEIEQSQKAATVFTEIMNTPDKSVPKNLLDRAECVAVFPNVIKAGFIVGGRGGRGVASCRVGNS
;
A
#
# COMPACT_ATOMS: atom_id res chain seq x y z
N MET A 1 -1.47 -50.12 9.17
CA MET A 1 -0.56 -49.17 8.48
C MET A 1 -1.26 -47.94 7.86
N LYS A 2 -2.52 -48.02 7.40
CA LYS A 2 -3.26 -46.90 6.77
C LYS A 2 -3.56 -45.71 7.70
N VAL A 3 -3.81 -45.95 8.99
CA VAL A 3 -4.17 -44.90 9.97
C VAL A 3 -2.99 -44.01 10.36
N ARG A 4 -1.76 -44.55 10.41
CA ARG A 4 -0.54 -43.77 10.66
C ARG A 4 -0.22 -42.83 9.50
N SER A 5 -0.48 -43.26 8.26
CA SER A 5 -0.30 -42.44 7.05
C SER A 5 -1.33 -41.31 6.95
N LEU A 6 -2.56 -41.52 7.44
CA LEU A 6 -3.61 -40.49 7.53
C LEU A 6 -3.27 -39.42 8.58
N LEU A 7 -2.72 -39.81 9.72
CA LEU A 7 -2.30 -38.87 10.78
C LEU A 7 -1.11 -37.99 10.35
N LEU A 8 -0.19 -38.52 9.54
CA LEU A 8 0.93 -37.75 8.99
C LEU A 8 0.49 -36.71 7.95
N SER A 9 -0.56 -36.99 7.18
CA SER A 9 -1.10 -36.03 6.19
C SER A 9 -1.88 -34.87 6.81
N ALA A 10 -2.54 -35.09 7.94
CA ALA A 10 -3.30 -34.05 8.64
C ALA A 10 -2.38 -33.01 9.33
N ALA A 11 -1.18 -33.43 9.76
CA ALA A 11 -0.20 -32.53 10.39
C ALA A 11 0.42 -31.53 9.39
N PHE A 12 0.48 -31.87 8.11
CA PHE A 12 1.10 -31.01 7.09
C PHE A 12 0.20 -29.84 6.67
N ILE A 13 -1.13 -29.99 6.80
CA ILE A 13 -2.11 -28.95 6.45
C ILE A 13 -2.26 -27.91 7.58
N PHE A 14 -1.97 -28.28 8.83
CA PHE A 14 -2.07 -27.38 9.98
C PHE A 14 -0.79 -26.55 10.25
N GLY A 15 0.32 -26.86 9.59
CA GLY A 15 1.61 -26.18 9.75
C GLY A 15 1.76 -24.87 8.97
N LEU A 16 0.83 -24.57 8.06
CA LEU A 16 0.81 -23.31 7.30
C LEU A 16 -0.09 -22.27 7.99
N ALA A 17 0.16 -22.00 9.27
CA ALA A 17 -0.35 -20.78 9.87
C ALA A 17 0.35 -19.60 9.15
N PRO A 18 -0.38 -18.67 8.50
CA PRO A 18 0.26 -17.45 8.02
C PRO A 18 0.75 -16.72 9.26
N LEU A 19 2.07 -16.54 9.38
CA LEU A 19 2.65 -15.53 10.24
C LEU A 19 2.05 -14.20 9.78
N ALA A 20 1.06 -13.70 10.52
CA ALA A 20 0.53 -12.37 10.35
C ALA A 20 1.72 -11.42 10.56
N LEU A 21 2.25 -10.87 9.46
CA LEU A 21 3.31 -9.87 9.52
C LEU A 21 2.77 -8.69 10.30
N ALA A 22 3.28 -8.50 11.51
CA ALA A 22 3.04 -7.29 12.29
C ALA A 22 3.58 -6.11 11.47
N GLN A 23 2.69 -5.25 11.00
CA GLN A 23 3.07 -4.01 10.34
C GLN A 23 3.60 -3.07 11.44
N ASP A 24 4.89 -2.78 11.42
CA ASP A 24 5.52 -1.86 12.37
C ASP A 24 4.93 -0.46 12.21
N LYS A 25 4.19 0.01 13.23
CA LYS A 25 3.52 1.33 13.19
C LYS A 25 4.48 2.49 12.88
N LYS A 26 5.77 2.35 13.24
CA LYS A 26 6.79 3.37 12.96
C LYS A 26 7.00 3.58 11.46
N ASP A 27 7.03 2.48 10.69
CA ASP A 27 7.23 2.52 9.24
C ASP A 27 6.04 3.20 8.55
N GLU A 28 4.81 2.98 9.04
CA GLU A 28 3.62 3.63 8.50
C GLU A 28 3.64 5.15 8.71
N ILE A 29 4.04 5.61 9.89
CA ILE A 29 4.15 7.05 10.19
C ILE A 29 5.22 7.70 9.32
N GLU A 30 6.40 7.08 9.19
CA GLU A 30 7.47 7.59 8.33
C GLU A 30 7.01 7.66 6.87
N GLN A 31 6.33 6.61 6.39
CA GLN A 31 5.79 6.59 5.04
C GLN A 31 4.74 7.69 4.80
N SER A 32 3.86 7.94 5.77
CA SER A 32 2.88 9.02 5.70
C SER A 32 3.55 10.40 5.65
N GLN A 33 4.59 10.62 6.46
CA GLN A 33 5.37 11.85 6.42
C GLN A 33 6.05 12.04 5.06
N LYS A 34 6.70 10.99 4.54
CA LYS A 34 7.34 11.03 3.22
C LYS A 34 6.34 11.34 2.10
N ALA A 35 5.15 10.75 2.17
CA ALA A 35 4.08 11.03 1.21
C ALA A 35 3.60 12.49 1.29
N ALA A 36 3.43 13.05 2.49
CA ALA A 36 3.05 14.45 2.67
C ALA A 36 4.10 15.43 2.15
N THR A 37 5.39 15.15 2.39
CA THR A 37 6.51 15.96 1.87
C THR A 37 6.52 15.98 0.35
N VAL A 38 6.52 14.79 -0.29
CA VAL A 38 6.53 14.69 -1.76
C VAL A 38 5.28 15.31 -2.37
N PHE A 39 4.11 15.13 -1.76
CA PHE A 39 2.89 15.79 -2.22
C PHE A 39 3.02 17.31 -2.19
N THR A 40 3.56 17.87 -1.11
CA THR A 40 3.77 19.32 -0.97
C THR A 40 4.75 19.84 -2.00
N GLU A 41 5.86 19.14 -2.24
CA GLU A 41 6.85 19.49 -3.28
C GLU A 41 6.23 19.52 -4.69
N ILE A 42 5.42 18.51 -5.04
CA ILE A 42 4.72 18.45 -6.32
C ILE A 42 3.71 19.59 -6.45
N MET A 43 2.95 19.86 -5.38
CA MET A 43 1.94 20.94 -5.38
C MET A 43 2.55 22.33 -5.46
N ASN A 44 3.80 22.50 -5.01
CA ASN A 44 4.56 23.75 -5.13
C ASN A 44 5.23 23.91 -6.50
N THR A 45 5.23 22.87 -7.33
CA THR A 45 5.76 22.91 -8.70
C THR A 45 4.64 23.30 -9.68
N PRO A 46 4.67 24.48 -10.32
CA PRO A 46 3.57 24.97 -11.14
C PRO A 46 3.12 23.99 -12.24
N ASP A 47 4.08 23.37 -12.93
CA ASP A 47 3.82 22.52 -14.10
C ASP A 47 3.37 21.09 -13.77
N LYS A 48 3.53 20.66 -12.50
CA LYS A 48 3.27 19.29 -12.05
C LYS A 48 2.22 19.22 -10.94
N SER A 49 1.73 20.36 -10.47
CA SER A 49 0.72 20.44 -9.43
C SER A 49 -0.62 19.85 -9.90
N VAL A 50 -1.34 19.25 -8.95
CA VAL A 50 -2.73 18.83 -9.20
C VAL A 50 -3.60 20.08 -9.27
N PRO A 51 -4.39 20.28 -10.35
CA PRO A 51 -5.27 21.43 -10.46
C PRO A 51 -6.19 21.58 -9.25
N LYS A 52 -6.24 22.78 -8.66
CA LYS A 52 -6.97 23.04 -7.40
C LYS A 52 -8.46 22.70 -7.49
N ASN A 53 -9.08 22.99 -8.64
CA ASN A 53 -10.47 22.64 -8.91
C ASN A 53 -10.78 21.13 -8.88
N LEU A 54 -9.79 20.27 -9.19
CA LEU A 54 -9.93 18.82 -9.06
C LEU A 54 -9.67 18.37 -7.62
N LEU A 55 -8.67 18.96 -6.97
CA LEU A 55 -8.33 18.65 -5.58
C LEU A 55 -9.44 19.05 -4.60
N ASP A 56 -10.14 20.17 -4.86
CA ASP A 56 -11.24 20.66 -4.04
C ASP A 56 -12.49 19.76 -4.13
N ARG A 57 -12.71 19.13 -5.29
CA ARG A 57 -13.82 18.20 -5.51
C ARG A 57 -13.46 16.74 -5.20
N ALA A 58 -12.18 16.45 -4.94
CA ALA A 58 -11.74 15.10 -4.63
C ALA A 58 -12.21 14.70 -3.23
N GLU A 59 -12.89 13.54 -3.16
CA GLU A 59 -13.29 12.93 -1.89
C GLU A 59 -12.10 12.24 -1.21
N CYS A 60 -11.20 11.65 -1.99
CA CYS A 60 -10.00 11.00 -1.49
C CYS A 60 -8.76 11.36 -2.34
N VAL A 61 -7.60 11.37 -1.69
CA VAL A 61 -6.29 11.57 -2.32
C VAL A 61 -5.37 10.43 -1.89
N ALA A 62 -4.76 9.75 -2.86
CA ALA A 62 -3.76 8.72 -2.63
C ALA A 62 -2.39 9.15 -3.16
N VAL A 63 -1.36 9.00 -2.34
CA VAL A 63 0.02 9.42 -2.65
C VAL A 63 0.95 8.21 -2.52
N PHE A 64 1.67 7.91 -3.60
CA PHE A 64 2.62 6.81 -3.69
C PHE A 64 4.04 7.36 -3.88
N PRO A 65 4.78 7.65 -2.80
CA PRO A 65 6.09 8.30 -2.91
C PRO A 65 7.16 7.41 -3.57
N ASN A 66 7.01 6.08 -3.52
CA ASN A 66 7.94 5.16 -4.16
C ASN A 66 7.14 4.09 -4.94
N VAL A 67 7.29 4.09 -6.26
CA VAL A 67 6.71 3.08 -7.14
C VAL A 67 7.84 2.41 -7.92
N ILE A 68 7.93 1.09 -7.82
CA ILE A 68 8.85 0.26 -8.59
C ILE A 68 8.16 -0.05 -9.92
N LYS A 69 8.85 0.26 -11.00
CA LYS A 69 8.43 -0.08 -12.37
C LYS A 69 9.24 -1.30 -12.80
N ALA A 70 8.57 -2.38 -13.19
CA ALA A 70 9.21 -3.58 -13.70
C ALA A 70 8.61 -3.92 -15.07
N GLY A 71 9.44 -4.16 -16.08
CA GLY A 71 8.95 -4.59 -17.40
C GLY A 71 10.06 -4.73 -18.43
N PHE A 72 10.03 -5.85 -19.16
CA PHE A 72 10.85 -6.09 -20.37
C PHE A 72 9.96 -6.27 -21.61
N ILE A 73 8.88 -7.05 -21.52
CA ILE A 73 7.85 -7.21 -22.56
C ILE A 73 6.44 -6.84 -22.04
N VAL A 74 6.09 -7.22 -20.81
CA VAL A 74 4.87 -6.77 -20.12
C VAL A 74 5.29 -5.96 -18.89
N GLY A 75 4.74 -4.76 -18.73
CA GLY A 75 5.08 -3.83 -17.67
C GLY A 75 4.09 -3.86 -16.50
N GLY A 76 4.62 -3.85 -15.28
CA GLY A 76 3.88 -3.67 -14.03
C GLY A 76 4.43 -2.51 -13.20
N ARG A 77 3.58 -1.91 -12.37
CA ARG A 77 3.96 -0.90 -11.38
C ARG A 77 3.50 -1.40 -10.02
N GLY A 78 4.43 -1.46 -9.06
CA GLY A 78 4.16 -1.89 -7.69
C GLY A 78 4.79 -0.93 -6.69
N GLY A 79 4.07 -0.54 -5.66
CA GLY A 79 4.57 0.40 -4.66
C GLY A 79 3.64 0.50 -3.46
N ARG A 80 4.13 1.14 -2.40
CA ARG A 80 3.35 1.42 -1.20
C ARG A 80 3.07 2.91 -1.14
N GLY A 81 1.89 3.28 -0.65
CA GLY A 81 1.47 4.67 -0.49
C GLY A 81 0.47 4.84 0.63
N VAL A 82 0.03 6.07 0.84
CA VAL A 82 -1.02 6.41 1.80
C VAL A 82 -2.21 7.00 1.07
N ALA A 83 -3.41 6.77 1.59
CA ALA A 83 -4.63 7.38 1.11
C ALA A 83 -5.30 8.14 2.25
N SER A 84 -5.78 9.35 1.95
CA SER A 84 -6.56 10.16 2.87
C SER A 84 -7.88 10.51 2.21
N CYS A 85 -8.97 10.19 2.89
CA CYS A 85 -10.32 10.55 2.47
C CYS A 85 -10.84 11.65 3.36
N ARG A 86 -11.54 12.60 2.74
CA ARG A 86 -12.26 13.64 3.45
C ARG A 86 -13.44 12.95 4.15
N VAL A 87 -13.47 13.04 5.47
CA VAL A 87 -14.60 12.51 6.24
C VAL A 87 -15.78 13.44 5.99
N GLY A 88 -16.72 13.00 5.16
CA GLY A 88 -17.99 13.70 4.99
C GLY A 88 -18.68 13.76 6.36
N ASN A 89 -18.98 14.95 6.84
CA ASN A 89 -19.82 15.11 8.02
C ASN A 89 -21.24 14.70 7.61
N SER A 90 -21.61 13.45 7.91
CA SER A 90 -22.99 12.97 7.89
C SER A 90 -23.85 13.76 8.87
#